data_AF-A0A9P7A4Q8-F1
#
_entry.id   AF-A0A9P7A4Q8-F1
#
_cell.length_a   1.000
_cell.length_b   1.000
_cell.length_c   1.000
_cell.angle_alpha   90.00
_cell.angle_beta   90.00
_cell.angle_gamma   90.00
#
_symmetry.space_group_name_H-M   'P 1'
#
loop_
_entity.id
_entity.type
_entity.pdbx_description
1 polymer ?
#
loop_
_entity_poly.entity_id
_entity_poly.type
_entity_poly.pdbx_seq_one_letter_code
_entity_poly.pdbx_strand_id
1 'polypeptide(L)'
;MEPETDYYQIGGFRAHSEEWFQMYDDRLTIDAIANYDGPELRPGGPGAPIELVLGILHNGASYVLMTSHQMWAFIRKHRLRPSPRRPWKVDKFASLSPIYFATKGDLQDKLKTYKVKSQKNKKDKEDNSPANRGFFQLGERGPPGNPRADFENQRFDGVLYRLFTESATPGALGLINPPWAGAIRVISIIVNTWHKDRRRERFDNPTIIDVGWTDVMMPEYLESRRVTETVHVKMKGLTLKNEEQNAPFEHGTTNQEGTVDTLYSDIRRLFTHDAANVPLVVLVHDEEMVRGVLARSGIDVGSFTSVAALFQRGQPQVARLFASPGIDLNYTCRNYRAEGPPDHLPCDA
;
A
#
# COMPACT_ATOMS: atom_id res chain seq x y z
N MET A 1 -23.23 3.53 4.81
CA MET A 1 -23.15 3.96 3.40
C MET A 1 -22.98 2.69 2.58
N GLU A 2 -23.73 2.52 1.50
CA GLU A 2 -23.49 1.38 0.60
C GLU A 2 -22.10 1.51 -0.05
N PRO A 3 -21.43 0.39 -0.34
CA PRO A 3 -20.13 0.43 -0.99
C PRO A 3 -20.26 1.00 -2.40
N GLU A 4 -19.34 1.90 -2.75
CA GLU A 4 -19.23 2.48 -4.07
C GLU A 4 -18.97 1.36 -5.09
N THR A 5 -19.73 1.38 -6.18
CA THR A 5 -19.58 0.40 -7.26
C THR A 5 -18.98 1.02 -8.51
N ASP A 6 -19.04 2.34 -8.63
CA ASP A 6 -18.89 3.09 -9.86
C ASP A 6 -17.84 4.19 -9.69
N TYR A 7 -16.87 4.20 -10.60
CA TYR A 7 -15.72 5.10 -10.59
C TYR A 7 -15.55 5.78 -11.93
N TYR A 8 -15.08 7.02 -11.89
CA TYR A 8 -14.94 7.86 -13.06
C TYR A 8 -13.52 8.40 -13.20
N GLN A 9 -12.84 7.98 -14.26
CA GLN A 9 -11.51 8.47 -14.62
C GLN A 9 -11.47 9.98 -14.92
N ILE A 10 -10.49 10.66 -14.29
CA ILE A 10 -10.10 12.05 -14.54
C ILE A 10 -8.81 12.07 -15.37
N GLY A 11 -8.83 12.76 -16.50
CA GLY A 11 -7.68 12.96 -17.37
C GLY A 11 -7.13 11.69 -18.03
N GLY A 12 -6.22 11.88 -18.99
CA GLY A 12 -5.56 10.80 -19.71
C GLY A 12 -6.41 10.12 -20.79
N PHE A 13 -6.03 8.90 -21.17
CA PHE A 13 -6.65 8.17 -22.29
C PHE A 13 -8.13 7.87 -22.02
N ARG A 14 -9.03 8.41 -22.85
CA ARG A 14 -10.50 8.17 -22.81
C ARG A 14 -11.15 8.45 -21.45
N ALA A 15 -10.67 9.47 -20.75
CA ALA A 15 -11.21 9.87 -19.45
C ALA A 15 -12.71 10.21 -19.51
N HIS A 16 -13.43 10.05 -18.40
CA HIS A 16 -14.81 10.51 -18.31
C HIS A 16 -14.89 12.05 -18.31
N SER A 17 -13.81 12.70 -17.88
CA SER A 17 -13.68 14.15 -17.83
C SER A 17 -13.39 14.83 -19.18
N GLU A 18 -13.12 14.06 -20.24
CA GLU A 18 -12.72 14.60 -21.56
C GLU A 18 -13.77 15.57 -22.14
N GLU A 19 -15.05 15.34 -21.88
CA GLU A 19 -16.15 16.11 -22.48
C GLU A 19 -16.62 17.30 -21.65
N TRP A 20 -16.12 17.49 -20.42
CA TRP A 20 -16.69 18.49 -19.49
C TRP A 20 -16.45 19.93 -19.95
N PHE A 21 -15.23 20.24 -20.35
CA PHE A 21 -14.84 21.60 -20.73
C PHE A 21 -14.59 21.75 -22.24
N GLN A 22 -14.82 20.69 -23.02
CA GLN A 22 -14.67 20.67 -24.49
C GLN A 22 -13.31 21.23 -25.00
N MET A 23 -12.27 21.14 -24.17
CA MET A 23 -10.92 21.61 -24.50
C MET A 23 -9.95 20.43 -24.54
N TYR A 24 -8.98 20.51 -25.44
CA TYR A 24 -7.91 19.51 -25.57
C TYR A 24 -6.94 19.47 -24.38
N ASP A 25 -7.00 20.44 -23.46
CA ASP A 25 -6.14 20.51 -22.29
C ASP A 25 -6.91 20.37 -20.97
N ASP A 26 -6.35 19.56 -20.07
CA ASP A 26 -6.90 19.26 -18.75
C ASP A 26 -6.85 20.46 -17.79
N ARG A 27 -6.30 21.61 -18.21
CA ARG A 27 -6.09 22.79 -17.37
C ARG A 27 -7.37 23.27 -16.69
N LEU A 28 -8.48 23.39 -17.42
CA LEU A 28 -9.76 23.82 -16.84
C LEU A 28 -10.32 22.79 -15.86
N THR A 29 -10.16 21.50 -16.15
CA THR A 29 -10.55 20.42 -15.24
C THR A 29 -9.73 20.46 -13.96
N ILE A 30 -8.41 20.62 -14.08
CA ILE A 30 -7.49 20.77 -12.95
C ILE A 30 -7.83 22.00 -12.13
N ASP A 31 -8.08 23.13 -12.78
CA ASP A 31 -8.46 24.39 -12.12
C ASP A 31 -9.79 24.23 -11.38
N ALA A 32 -10.78 23.58 -11.98
CA ALA A 32 -12.07 23.33 -11.36
C ALA A 32 -11.96 22.40 -10.14
N ILE A 33 -11.18 21.30 -10.25
CA ILE A 33 -10.94 20.36 -9.14
C ILE A 33 -10.16 21.06 -8.01
N ALA A 34 -9.10 21.80 -8.35
CA ALA A 34 -8.27 22.47 -7.37
C ALA A 34 -9.01 23.60 -6.64
N ASN A 35 -9.96 24.28 -7.29
CA ASN A 35 -10.79 25.30 -6.66
C ASN A 35 -12.10 24.73 -6.06
N TYR A 36 -12.21 23.41 -5.96
CA TYR A 36 -13.36 22.78 -5.32
C TYR A 36 -13.17 22.73 -3.80
N ASP A 37 -13.92 23.56 -3.07
CA ASP A 37 -13.88 23.60 -1.60
C ASP A 37 -14.94 22.74 -0.89
N GLY A 38 -15.69 21.92 -1.64
CA GLY A 38 -16.69 21.05 -1.03
C GLY A 38 -16.07 19.84 -0.33
N PRO A 39 -16.74 19.28 0.68
CA PRO A 39 -16.23 18.19 1.49
C PRO A 39 -15.99 16.90 0.70
N GLU A 40 -16.60 16.74 -0.47
CA GLU A 40 -16.48 15.53 -1.28
C GLU A 40 -15.07 15.35 -1.86
N LEU A 41 -14.40 16.45 -2.25
CA LEU A 41 -13.00 16.41 -2.73
C LEU A 41 -12.02 16.91 -1.67
N ARG A 42 -12.49 17.49 -0.56
CA ARG A 42 -11.66 17.98 0.54
C ARG A 42 -12.30 17.60 1.89
N PRO A 43 -12.21 16.34 2.33
CA PRO A 43 -12.88 15.87 3.55
C PRO A 43 -12.43 16.60 4.82
N GLY A 44 -11.20 17.13 4.84
CA GLY A 44 -10.69 17.99 5.92
C GLY A 44 -11.17 19.46 5.89
N GLY A 45 -12.04 19.82 4.94
CA GLY A 45 -12.58 21.17 4.77
C GLY A 45 -11.77 22.07 3.82
N PRO A 46 -12.12 23.36 3.74
CA PRO A 46 -11.46 24.32 2.84
C PRO A 46 -9.94 24.39 3.11
N GLY A 47 -9.15 24.25 2.05
CA GLY A 47 -7.67 24.24 2.13
C GLY A 47 -7.04 22.89 2.51
N ALA A 48 -7.81 21.90 2.98
CA ALA A 48 -7.29 20.54 3.16
C ALA A 48 -6.94 19.89 1.81
N PRO A 49 -5.97 18.96 1.71
CA PRO A 49 -5.58 18.34 0.45
C PRO A 49 -6.75 17.76 -0.36
N ILE A 50 -6.62 17.78 -1.68
CA ILE A 50 -7.61 17.17 -2.59
C ILE A 50 -7.50 15.66 -2.43
N GLU A 51 -8.61 14.99 -2.13
CA GLU A 51 -8.71 13.54 -2.06
C GLU A 51 -9.42 12.98 -3.30
N LEU A 52 -8.75 12.07 -4.00
CA LEU A 52 -9.27 11.30 -5.13
C LEU A 52 -8.98 9.81 -4.90
N VAL A 53 -9.36 8.96 -5.85
CA VAL A 53 -9.07 7.52 -5.79
C VAL A 53 -8.06 7.14 -6.88
N LEU A 54 -6.99 6.44 -6.51
CA LEU A 54 -6.10 5.77 -7.43
C LEU A 54 -6.61 4.35 -7.65
N GLY A 55 -7.05 4.05 -8.87
CA GLY A 55 -7.45 2.69 -9.24
C GLY A 55 -6.40 2.01 -10.08
N ILE A 56 -6.06 0.77 -9.72
CA ILE A 56 -5.12 -0.08 -10.45
C ILE A 56 -5.89 -1.23 -11.06
N LEU A 57 -5.84 -1.34 -12.37
CA LEU A 57 -6.42 -2.45 -13.12
C LEU A 57 -5.65 -3.75 -12.86
N HIS A 58 -6.26 -4.88 -13.16
CA HIS A 58 -5.63 -6.20 -13.05
C HIS A 58 -4.32 -6.33 -13.84
N ASN A 59 -4.16 -5.59 -14.94
CA ASN A 59 -2.93 -5.56 -15.72
C ASN A 59 -1.83 -4.61 -15.17
N GLY A 60 -2.11 -3.86 -14.09
CA GLY A 60 -1.17 -2.92 -13.45
C GLY A 60 -1.25 -1.48 -13.95
N ALA A 61 -2.07 -1.19 -14.97
CA ALA A 61 -2.35 0.17 -15.38
C ALA A 61 -3.07 0.92 -14.24
N SER A 62 -2.75 2.20 -14.07
CA SER A 62 -3.31 3.04 -13.01
C SER A 62 -4.10 4.20 -13.58
N TYR A 63 -5.09 4.68 -12.84
CA TYR A 63 -5.92 5.81 -13.22
C TYR A 63 -6.32 6.61 -11.98
N VAL A 64 -6.41 7.94 -12.13
CA VAL A 64 -6.98 8.82 -11.11
C VAL A 64 -8.49 8.90 -11.34
N LEU A 65 -9.25 8.67 -10.29
CA LEU A 65 -10.69 8.44 -10.32
C LEU A 65 -11.41 9.34 -9.31
N MET A 66 -12.67 9.65 -9.62
CA MET A 66 -13.68 10.09 -8.66
C MET A 66 -14.63 8.94 -8.35
N THR A 67 -15.11 8.88 -7.11
CA THR A 67 -16.34 8.14 -6.78
C THR A 67 -17.55 8.77 -7.47
N SER A 68 -18.69 8.07 -7.56
CA SER A 68 -19.92 8.66 -8.08
C SER A 68 -20.35 9.85 -7.24
N HIS A 69 -20.25 9.77 -5.92
CA HIS A 69 -20.60 10.88 -5.04
C HIS A 69 -19.78 12.14 -5.37
N GLN A 70 -18.45 12.00 -5.44
CA GLN A 70 -17.54 13.08 -5.84
C GLN A 70 -17.88 13.63 -7.22
N MET A 71 -18.09 12.74 -8.19
CA MET A 71 -18.42 13.08 -9.56
C MET A 71 -19.70 13.93 -9.65
N TRP A 72 -20.78 13.47 -9.03
CA TRP A 72 -22.08 14.14 -9.11
C TRP A 72 -22.09 15.45 -8.34
N ALA A 73 -21.34 15.57 -7.25
CA ALA A 73 -21.15 16.84 -6.55
C ALA A 73 -20.38 17.84 -7.43
N PHE A 74 -19.27 17.40 -8.02
CA PHE A 74 -18.44 18.19 -8.92
C PHE A 74 -19.22 18.72 -10.14
N ILE A 75 -19.90 17.82 -10.87
CA ILE A 75 -20.67 18.17 -12.07
C ILE A 75 -21.79 19.17 -11.76
N ARG A 76 -22.52 18.97 -10.65
CA ARG A 76 -23.59 19.90 -10.23
C ARG A 76 -23.05 21.28 -9.90
N LYS A 77 -21.95 21.36 -9.15
CA LYS A 77 -21.32 22.64 -8.78
C LYS A 77 -20.90 23.44 -10.02
N HIS A 78 -20.32 22.78 -11.01
CA HIS A 78 -19.80 23.42 -12.21
C HIS A 78 -20.80 23.46 -13.39
N ARG A 79 -22.05 23.02 -13.19
CA ARG A 79 -23.11 22.94 -14.22
C ARG A 79 -22.67 22.17 -15.49
N LEU A 80 -21.89 21.12 -15.29
CA LEU A 80 -21.36 20.29 -16.38
C LEU A 80 -22.40 19.24 -16.81
N ARG A 81 -22.18 18.64 -17.97
CA ARG A 81 -22.96 17.48 -18.41
C ARG A 81 -22.28 16.18 -17.95
N PRO A 82 -23.04 15.17 -17.51
CA PRO A 82 -22.51 13.84 -17.26
C PRO A 82 -21.82 13.28 -18.49
N SER A 83 -20.73 12.55 -18.29
CA SER A 83 -20.08 11.81 -19.37
C SER A 83 -21.07 10.79 -19.94
N PRO A 84 -21.21 10.66 -21.27
CA PRO A 84 -22.00 9.59 -21.89
C PRO A 84 -21.33 8.21 -21.72
N ARG A 85 -20.04 8.19 -21.33
CA ARG A 85 -19.30 6.95 -21.06
C ARG A 85 -19.79 6.34 -19.75
N ARG A 86 -19.92 5.01 -19.75
CA ARG A 86 -20.30 4.26 -18.56
C ARG A 86 -19.17 4.30 -17.54
N PRO A 87 -19.47 4.51 -16.24
CA PRO A 87 -18.46 4.46 -15.19
C PRO A 87 -17.80 3.08 -15.15
N TRP A 88 -16.58 3.06 -14.63
CA TRP A 88 -15.88 1.80 -14.39
C TRP A 88 -16.46 1.14 -13.15
N LYS A 89 -16.67 -0.16 -13.26
CA LYS A 89 -17.12 -0.96 -12.14
C LYS A 89 -15.93 -1.33 -11.26
N VAL A 90 -16.18 -1.41 -9.97
CA VAL A 90 -15.20 -1.76 -8.93
C VAL A 90 -14.43 -3.07 -9.23
N ASP A 91 -15.08 -4.06 -9.85
CA ASP A 91 -14.49 -5.35 -10.21
C ASP A 91 -13.40 -5.25 -11.30
N LYS A 92 -13.33 -4.12 -12.02
CA LYS A 92 -12.27 -3.84 -12.99
C LYS A 92 -10.92 -3.57 -12.34
N PHE A 93 -10.90 -3.24 -11.05
CA PHE A 93 -9.70 -2.86 -10.33
C PHE A 93 -9.19 -4.01 -9.46
N ALA A 94 -7.88 -4.22 -9.48
CA ALA A 94 -7.15 -5.03 -8.52
C ALA A 94 -6.88 -4.29 -7.20
N SER A 95 -6.82 -2.96 -7.24
CA SER A 95 -6.67 -2.10 -6.06
C SER A 95 -7.35 -0.75 -6.26
N LEU A 96 -7.93 -0.24 -5.18
CA LEU A 96 -8.48 1.11 -5.06
C LEU A 96 -7.94 1.71 -3.77
N SER A 97 -7.15 2.77 -3.89
CA SER A 97 -6.55 3.46 -2.75
C SER A 97 -6.84 4.96 -2.81
N PRO A 98 -7.00 5.65 -1.67
CA PRO A 98 -7.06 7.11 -1.68
C PRO A 98 -5.73 7.73 -2.15
N ILE A 99 -5.80 8.82 -2.91
CA ILE A 99 -4.64 9.61 -3.33
C ILE A 99 -4.87 11.10 -3.03
N TYR A 100 -3.82 11.76 -2.56
CA TYR A 100 -3.86 13.14 -2.08
C TYR A 100 -3.01 14.06 -2.93
N PHE A 101 -3.54 15.27 -3.15
CA PHE A 101 -2.80 16.36 -3.79
C PHE A 101 -2.85 17.55 -2.86
N ALA A 102 -1.70 17.91 -2.28
CA ALA A 102 -1.61 19.06 -1.38
C ALA A 102 -1.83 20.35 -2.17
N THR A 103 -1.30 20.40 -3.39
CA THR A 103 -1.42 21.55 -4.28
C THR A 103 -2.05 21.19 -5.62
N LYS A 104 -2.51 22.22 -6.32
CA LYS A 104 -2.88 22.11 -7.74
C LYS A 104 -1.72 21.60 -8.61
N GLY A 105 -0.48 21.98 -8.27
CA GLY A 105 0.72 21.55 -8.97
C GLY A 105 0.86 20.03 -8.93
N ASP A 106 0.70 19.43 -7.75
CA ASP A 106 0.79 17.98 -7.56
C ASP A 106 -0.24 17.22 -8.42
N LEU A 107 -1.49 17.71 -8.43
CA LEU A 107 -2.55 17.14 -9.28
C LEU A 107 -2.20 17.27 -10.76
N GLN A 108 -1.73 18.46 -11.18
CA GLN A 108 -1.34 18.71 -12.56
C GLN A 108 -0.20 17.80 -13.00
N ASP A 109 0.84 17.66 -12.17
CA ASP A 109 2.00 16.83 -12.47
C ASP A 109 1.62 15.35 -12.52
N LYS A 110 0.76 14.90 -11.61
CA LYS A 110 0.21 13.55 -11.69
C LYS A 110 -0.60 13.32 -12.97
N LEU A 111 -1.50 14.23 -13.35
CA LEU A 111 -2.32 14.08 -14.56
C LEU A 111 -1.48 14.16 -15.85
N LYS A 112 -0.37 14.90 -15.87
CA LYS A 112 0.59 14.89 -16.99
C LYS A 112 1.14 13.49 -17.27
N THR A 113 1.32 12.65 -16.25
CA THR A 113 1.82 11.27 -16.43
C THR A 113 0.85 10.37 -17.20
N TYR A 114 -0.43 10.75 -17.27
CA TYR A 114 -1.48 10.04 -18.00
C TYR A 114 -1.73 10.60 -19.40
N LYS A 115 -1.02 11.68 -19.80
CA LYS A 115 -1.14 12.22 -21.17
C LYS A 115 -0.56 11.24 -22.19
N VAL A 116 -1.40 10.86 -23.14
CA VAL A 116 -1.07 9.97 -24.26
C VAL A 116 -0.10 10.68 -25.18
N LYS A 117 0.99 10.01 -25.55
CA LYS A 117 1.93 10.55 -26.53
C LYS A 117 1.37 10.31 -27.93
N SER A 118 1.20 11.36 -28.72
CA SER A 118 0.72 11.24 -30.11
C SER A 118 1.57 10.22 -30.87
N GLN A 119 0.94 9.14 -31.35
CA GLN A 119 1.59 8.19 -32.24
C GLN A 119 1.25 8.58 -33.68
N LYS A 120 2.21 9.19 -34.38
CA LYS A 120 2.09 9.35 -35.84
C LYS A 120 1.91 7.95 -36.44
N ASN A 121 0.79 7.74 -37.14
CA ASN A 121 0.46 6.55 -37.96
C ASN A 121 -0.10 5.30 -37.27
N LYS A 122 -0.50 5.33 -36.00
CA LYS A 122 -1.23 4.20 -35.38
C LYS A 122 -2.66 4.61 -35.05
N LYS A 123 -3.62 3.97 -35.73
CA LYS A 123 -5.05 4.03 -35.37
C LYS A 123 -5.17 3.47 -33.96
N ASP A 124 -5.49 4.35 -33.01
CA ASP A 124 -5.62 4.12 -31.58
C ASP A 124 -6.15 2.74 -31.19
N LYS A 125 -5.43 2.06 -30.27
CA LYS A 125 -6.04 1.00 -29.47
C LYS A 125 -5.62 0.97 -27.99
N GLU A 126 -4.49 1.58 -27.61
CA GLU A 126 -3.90 1.35 -26.28
C GLU A 126 -3.37 2.64 -25.64
N ASP A 127 -3.49 2.70 -24.31
CA ASP A 127 -2.96 3.77 -23.49
C ASP A 127 -1.42 3.66 -23.43
N ASN A 128 -0.74 4.58 -24.11
CA ASN A 128 0.71 4.66 -24.15
C ASN A 128 1.28 5.75 -23.24
N SER A 129 0.47 6.27 -22.31
CA SER A 129 0.90 7.31 -21.38
C SER A 129 2.11 6.83 -20.57
N PRO A 130 3.00 7.74 -20.13
CA PRO A 130 4.14 7.39 -19.26
C PRO A 130 3.76 6.48 -18.09
N ALA A 131 2.62 6.74 -17.44
CA ALA A 131 2.16 5.95 -16.29
C ALA A 131 1.73 4.51 -16.64
N ASN A 132 1.34 4.25 -17.90
CA ASN A 132 0.66 3.01 -18.28
C ASN A 132 1.33 2.23 -19.43
N ARG A 133 2.32 2.80 -20.12
CA ARG A 133 2.97 2.21 -21.33
C ARG A 133 3.54 0.80 -21.14
N GLY A 134 3.95 0.42 -19.94
CA GLY A 134 4.51 -0.90 -19.63
C GLY A 134 3.48 -2.00 -19.36
N PHE A 135 2.23 -1.63 -19.07
CA PHE A 135 1.22 -2.57 -18.57
C PHE A 135 0.32 -3.14 -19.67
N PHE A 136 0.12 -2.41 -20.76
CA PHE A 136 -0.67 -2.89 -21.90
C PHE A 136 0.11 -3.85 -22.83
N GLN A 137 1.44 -3.81 -22.79
CA GLN A 137 2.28 -4.72 -23.59
C GLN A 137 2.24 -6.17 -23.12
N LEU A 138 1.81 -6.41 -21.88
CA LEU A 138 1.73 -7.74 -21.26
C LEU A 138 0.38 -8.45 -21.52
N GLY A 139 -0.59 -7.77 -22.13
CA GLY A 139 -1.95 -8.27 -22.36
C GLY A 139 -2.79 -8.41 -21.09
N GLU A 140 -4.06 -8.83 -21.22
CA GLU A 140 -4.96 -9.09 -20.08
C GLU A 140 -4.51 -10.28 -19.20
N ARG A 141 -3.54 -11.06 -19.66
CA ARG A 141 -2.95 -12.22 -18.97
C ARG A 141 -1.50 -11.96 -18.59
N GLY A 142 -1.25 -10.81 -17.96
CA GLY A 142 0.03 -10.59 -17.27
C GLY A 142 0.35 -11.76 -16.33
N PRO A 143 1.63 -11.95 -15.94
CA PRO A 143 2.01 -12.99 -14.99
C PRO A 143 1.12 -12.93 -13.73
N PRO A 144 0.81 -14.08 -13.10
CA PRO A 144 0.03 -14.10 -11.87
C PRO A 144 0.73 -13.24 -10.81
N GLY A 145 -0.02 -12.30 -10.23
CA GLY A 145 0.51 -11.28 -9.33
C GLY A 145 0.72 -9.95 -10.04
N ASN A 146 0.06 -8.91 -9.54
CA ASN A 146 0.23 -7.55 -10.02
C ASN A 146 1.02 -6.80 -8.94
N PRO A 147 2.36 -6.78 -9.02
CA PRO A 147 3.20 -6.25 -7.95
C PRO A 147 2.88 -4.78 -7.63
N ARG A 148 2.34 -4.04 -8.59
CA ARG A 148 1.88 -2.67 -8.37
C ARG A 148 0.59 -2.61 -7.55
N ALA A 149 -0.41 -3.45 -7.89
CA ALA A 149 -1.63 -3.55 -7.10
C ALA A 149 -1.33 -4.11 -5.70
N ASP A 150 -0.45 -5.11 -5.61
CA ASP A 150 0.00 -5.68 -4.35
C ASP A 150 0.71 -4.62 -3.50
N PHE A 151 1.63 -3.85 -4.07
CA PHE A 151 2.30 -2.74 -3.38
C PHE A 151 1.30 -1.70 -2.83
N GLU A 152 0.29 -1.34 -3.62
CA GLU A 152 -0.68 -0.31 -3.22
C GLU A 152 -1.68 -0.85 -2.18
N ASN A 153 -2.05 -2.12 -2.28
CA ASN A 153 -2.80 -2.83 -1.23
C ASN A 153 -1.96 -3.03 0.04
N GLN A 154 -0.64 -3.21 -0.09
CA GLN A 154 0.31 -3.39 1.02
C GLN A 154 0.69 -2.08 1.69
N ARG A 155 0.41 -0.92 1.07
CA ARG A 155 0.63 0.38 1.68
C ARG A 155 -0.33 0.54 2.87
N PHE A 156 0.10 -0.02 4.00
CA PHE A 156 -0.62 -0.10 5.27
C PHE A 156 -1.16 1.26 5.71
N ASP A 157 -0.40 2.32 5.44
CA ASP A 157 -0.77 3.72 5.70
C ASP A 157 -1.95 4.23 4.85
N GLY A 158 -2.12 3.72 3.62
CA GLY A 158 -3.12 4.25 2.68
C GLY A 158 -4.54 3.80 3.01
N VAL A 159 -4.74 2.49 3.21
CA VAL A 159 -6.08 1.93 3.41
C VAL A 159 -6.29 1.53 4.87
N LEU A 160 -5.44 0.66 5.45
CA LEU A 160 -5.65 0.15 6.81
C LEU A 160 -5.64 1.27 7.85
N TYR A 161 -4.59 2.09 7.88
CA TYR A 161 -4.48 3.19 8.85
C TYR A 161 -5.66 4.17 8.78
N ARG A 162 -6.16 4.45 7.56
CA ARG A 162 -7.31 5.34 7.36
C ARG A 162 -8.63 4.73 7.77
N LEU A 163 -8.81 3.44 7.52
CA LEU A 163 -9.98 2.70 8.02
C LEU A 163 -10.05 2.76 9.54
N PHE A 164 -8.90 2.69 10.24
CA PHE A 164 -8.88 2.78 11.70
C PHE A 164 -9.00 4.18 12.26
N THR A 165 -8.46 5.19 11.58
CA THR A 165 -8.56 6.60 12.00
C THR A 165 -9.86 7.27 11.55
N GLU A 166 -10.77 6.51 10.94
CA GLU A 166 -12.03 7.01 10.35
C GLU A 166 -11.83 8.15 9.34
N SER A 167 -10.61 8.30 8.81
CA SER A 167 -10.25 9.35 7.86
C SER A 167 -10.56 8.99 6.40
N ALA A 168 -10.99 7.75 6.15
CA ALA A 168 -11.56 7.30 4.89
C ALA A 168 -12.83 6.49 5.14
N THR A 169 -13.86 6.70 4.31
CA THR A 169 -15.07 5.87 4.36
C THR A 169 -14.81 4.58 3.58
N PRO A 170 -14.94 3.37 4.19
CA PRO A 170 -14.71 2.10 3.50
C PRO A 170 -15.52 1.98 2.20
N GLY A 171 -16.75 2.49 2.24
CA GLY A 171 -17.65 2.53 1.09
C GLY A 171 -17.06 3.25 -0.12
N ALA A 172 -16.34 4.37 0.06
CA ALA A 172 -15.72 5.11 -1.05
C ALA A 172 -14.65 4.28 -1.80
N LEU A 173 -14.04 3.32 -1.12
CA LEU A 173 -13.06 2.37 -1.67
C LEU A 173 -13.72 1.08 -2.18
N GLY A 174 -15.06 1.04 -2.23
CA GLY A 174 -15.80 -0.15 -2.62
C GLY A 174 -15.68 -1.28 -1.60
N LEU A 175 -15.31 -0.97 -0.36
CA LEU A 175 -15.23 -1.94 0.72
C LEU A 175 -16.53 -1.92 1.52
N ILE A 176 -17.02 -3.10 1.87
CA ILE A 176 -18.01 -3.25 2.94
C ILE A 176 -17.27 -2.98 4.25
N ASN A 177 -17.91 -2.29 5.21
CA ASN A 177 -17.35 -2.09 6.55
C ASN A 177 -16.82 -3.43 7.08
N PRO A 178 -15.49 -3.59 7.20
CA PRO A 178 -14.96 -4.90 7.50
C PRO A 178 -15.28 -5.23 8.97
N PRO A 179 -15.82 -6.43 9.28
CA PRO A 179 -16.07 -6.84 10.66
C PRO A 179 -14.81 -6.84 11.52
N TRP A 180 -13.62 -6.99 10.92
CA TRP A 180 -12.34 -6.90 11.62
C TRP A 180 -11.85 -5.48 11.90
N ALA A 181 -12.50 -4.44 11.36
CA ALA A 181 -12.05 -3.07 11.58
C ALA A 181 -12.01 -2.69 13.07
N GLY A 182 -12.89 -3.28 13.87
CA GLY A 182 -12.93 -3.07 15.32
C GLY A 182 -11.94 -3.93 16.12
N ALA A 183 -11.27 -4.90 15.49
CA ALA A 183 -10.30 -5.77 16.17
C ALA A 183 -9.37 -6.45 15.16
N ILE A 184 -8.13 -5.98 15.11
CA ILE A 184 -7.05 -6.52 14.27
C ILE A 184 -5.75 -6.42 15.04
N ARG A 185 -5.02 -7.54 15.03
CA ARG A 185 -3.73 -7.64 15.69
C ARG A 185 -2.64 -7.39 14.67
N VAL A 186 -1.66 -6.57 15.03
CA VAL A 186 -0.51 -6.29 14.19
C VAL A 186 0.77 -6.63 14.96
N ILE A 187 1.59 -7.47 14.34
CA ILE A 187 2.93 -7.80 14.84
C ILE A 187 3.93 -7.23 13.86
N SER A 188 4.80 -6.33 14.33
CA SER A 188 6.00 -5.95 13.59
C SER A 188 7.17 -6.75 14.10
N ILE A 189 7.82 -7.54 13.25
CA ILE A 189 8.97 -8.37 13.63
C ILE A 189 10.15 -8.11 12.68
N ILE A 190 11.33 -7.95 13.28
CA ILE A 190 12.59 -7.74 12.58
C ILE A 190 13.56 -8.81 13.05
N VAL A 191 14.18 -9.50 12.09
CA VAL A 191 15.21 -10.50 12.34
C VAL A 191 16.51 -10.01 11.72
N ASN A 192 17.48 -9.68 12.56
CA ASN A 192 18.82 -9.36 12.10
C ASN A 192 19.65 -10.63 12.06
N THR A 193 20.18 -10.93 10.89
CA THR A 193 21.10 -12.05 10.67
C THR A 193 22.50 -11.55 10.35
N TRP A 194 23.46 -12.46 10.40
CA TRP A 194 24.84 -12.13 10.02
C TRP A 194 24.95 -11.82 8.52
N HIS A 195 25.23 -10.57 8.18
CA HIS A 195 25.22 -10.10 6.78
C HIS A 195 26.27 -10.79 5.86
N LYS A 196 27.34 -11.34 6.46
CA LYS A 196 28.36 -12.10 5.72
C LYS A 196 27.93 -13.56 5.46
N ASP A 197 26.80 -14.01 6.02
CA ASP A 197 26.22 -15.31 5.70
C ASP A 197 25.58 -15.29 4.31
N ARG A 198 26.33 -15.81 3.32
CA ARG A 198 25.92 -15.91 1.92
C ARG A 198 25.44 -17.30 1.52
N ARG A 199 25.35 -18.23 2.48
CA ARG A 199 24.91 -19.60 2.25
C ARG A 199 23.47 -19.63 1.74
N ARG A 200 23.11 -20.59 0.89
CA ARG A 200 21.73 -20.68 0.36
C ARG A 200 20.77 -21.16 1.44
N GLU A 201 21.23 -22.10 2.26
CA GLU A 201 20.53 -22.66 3.41
C GLU A 201 20.32 -21.65 4.56
N ARG A 202 20.77 -20.40 4.42
CA ARG A 202 20.61 -19.37 5.46
C ARG A 202 19.14 -19.04 5.75
N PHE A 203 18.24 -19.27 4.81
CA PHE A 203 16.81 -19.07 5.02
C PHE A 203 16.21 -20.22 5.86
N ASP A 204 16.71 -21.45 5.68
CA ASP A 204 16.28 -22.61 6.46
C ASP A 204 17.00 -22.72 7.81
N ASN A 205 18.19 -22.14 7.92
CA ASN A 205 19.00 -22.16 9.14
C ASN A 205 19.76 -20.84 9.33
N PRO A 206 19.07 -19.74 9.65
CA PRO A 206 19.69 -18.43 9.76
C PRO A 206 20.62 -18.32 10.97
N THR A 207 21.73 -17.62 10.77
CA THR A 207 22.60 -17.16 11.85
C THR A 207 22.03 -15.86 12.42
N ILE A 208 21.05 -15.97 13.32
CA ILE A 208 20.34 -14.84 13.94
C ILE A 208 21.26 -14.15 14.95
N ILE A 209 21.42 -12.83 14.83
CA ILE A 209 22.19 -12.00 15.77
C ILE A 209 21.28 -11.46 16.87
N ASP A 210 20.15 -10.90 16.47
CA ASP A 210 19.11 -10.38 17.34
C ASP A 210 17.76 -10.38 16.63
N VAL A 211 16.70 -10.30 17.44
CA VAL A 211 15.31 -10.21 16.99
C VAL A 211 14.59 -9.17 17.81
N GLY A 212 13.84 -8.31 17.14
CA GLY A 212 12.94 -7.36 17.77
C GLY A 212 11.51 -7.62 17.31
N TRP A 213 10.55 -7.51 18.21
CA TRP A 213 9.14 -7.45 17.81
C TRP A 213 8.33 -6.47 18.65
N THR A 214 7.23 -6.03 18.06
CA THR A 214 6.20 -5.23 18.70
C THR A 214 4.85 -5.82 18.33
N ASP A 215 4.02 -6.06 19.34
CA ASP A 215 2.66 -6.57 19.21
C ASP A 215 1.65 -5.51 19.67
N VAL A 216 0.65 -5.26 18.84
CA VAL A 216 -0.39 -4.27 19.12
C VAL A 216 -1.77 -4.77 18.69
N MET A 217 -2.77 -4.38 19.47
CA MET A 217 -4.16 -4.33 19.01
C MET A 217 -4.39 -2.95 18.39
N MET A 218 -4.61 -2.87 17.07
CA MET A 218 -4.55 -1.59 16.36
C MET A 218 -5.54 -0.52 16.86
N PRO A 219 -6.82 -0.83 17.12
CA PRO A 219 -7.75 0.16 17.66
C PRO A 219 -7.25 0.77 18.98
N GLU A 220 -6.81 -0.07 19.93
CA GLU A 220 -6.27 0.38 21.22
C GLU A 220 -4.98 1.19 21.06
N TYR A 221 -4.10 0.77 20.16
CA TYR A 221 -2.85 1.48 19.86
C TYR A 221 -3.11 2.86 19.27
N LEU A 222 -4.09 3.01 18.39
CA LEU A 222 -4.39 4.30 17.77
C LEU A 222 -5.01 5.29 18.75
N GLU A 223 -5.84 4.81 19.68
CA GLU A 223 -6.46 5.64 20.72
C GLU A 223 -5.47 6.04 21.81
N SER A 224 -4.72 5.07 22.35
CA SER A 224 -3.96 5.25 23.59
C SER A 224 -2.44 5.15 23.43
N ARG A 225 -1.96 4.82 22.23
CA ARG A 225 -0.54 4.44 21.97
C ARG A 225 -0.07 3.26 22.82
N ARG A 226 -0.99 2.50 23.39
CA ARG A 226 -0.68 1.32 24.18
C ARG A 226 -0.17 0.21 23.27
N VAL A 227 0.95 -0.35 23.67
CA VAL A 227 1.55 -1.53 23.05
C VAL A 227 1.29 -2.73 23.95
N THR A 228 0.96 -3.88 23.35
CA THR A 228 0.75 -5.13 24.11
C THR A 228 2.07 -5.64 24.65
N GLU A 229 3.07 -5.73 23.77
CA GLU A 229 4.41 -6.19 24.10
C GLU A 229 5.42 -5.60 23.10
N THR A 230 6.57 -5.12 23.59
CA THR A 230 7.75 -4.84 22.75
C THR A 230 8.93 -5.56 23.35
N VAL A 231 9.62 -6.36 22.55
CA VAL A 231 10.76 -7.16 23.00
C VAL A 231 11.91 -7.01 22.02
N HIS A 232 13.11 -6.97 22.57
CA HIS A 232 14.36 -7.09 21.83
C HIS A 232 15.23 -8.16 22.48
N VAL A 233 15.58 -9.20 21.73
CA VAL A 233 16.40 -10.33 22.17
C VAL A 233 17.69 -10.34 21.37
N LYS A 234 18.82 -10.27 22.08
CA LYS A 234 20.15 -10.48 21.52
C LYS A 234 20.62 -11.90 21.81
N MET A 235 21.15 -12.56 20.79
CA MET A 235 21.55 -13.95 20.88
C MET A 235 22.89 -14.12 21.61
N LYS A 236 22.94 -15.04 22.58
CA LYS A 236 24.11 -15.35 23.38
C LYS A 236 25.15 -16.14 22.57
N GLY A 237 26.43 -15.88 22.82
CA GLY A 237 27.53 -16.69 22.30
C GLY A 237 27.93 -16.39 20.85
N LEU A 238 27.30 -15.41 20.20
CA LEU A 238 27.73 -14.92 18.89
C LEU A 238 28.71 -13.75 19.07
N THR A 239 29.98 -14.01 18.81
CA THR A 239 31.01 -12.97 18.62
C THR A 239 30.85 -12.25 17.28
N LEU A 240 29.98 -12.76 16.41
CA LEU A 240 29.64 -12.17 15.13
C LEU A 240 28.90 -10.85 15.35
N LYS A 241 29.50 -9.76 14.86
CA LYS A 241 28.87 -8.45 14.80
C LYS A 241 28.78 -8.02 13.34
N ASN A 242 27.68 -7.37 12.99
CA ASN A 242 27.64 -6.56 11.78
C ASN A 242 28.53 -5.31 12.01
N GLU A 243 29.11 -4.75 10.94
CA GLU A 243 30.04 -3.60 11.05
C GLU A 243 29.32 -2.31 11.48
N GLU A 244 27.99 -2.31 11.43
CA GLU A 244 27.12 -1.22 11.84
C GLU A 244 27.14 -0.99 13.35
N GLN A 245 27.03 0.28 13.75
CA GLN A 245 26.94 0.66 15.17
C GLN A 245 25.67 0.06 15.78
N ASN A 246 25.82 -0.63 16.91
CA ASN A 246 24.67 -1.08 17.70
C ASN A 246 23.98 0.16 18.28
N ALA A 247 22.84 0.55 17.72
CA ALA A 247 21.98 1.53 18.35
C ALA A 247 21.39 0.93 19.65
N PRO A 248 21.25 1.72 20.73
CA PRO A 248 20.54 1.26 21.92
C PRO A 248 19.06 1.02 21.60
N PHE A 249 18.46 0.03 22.26
CA PHE A 249 17.03 -0.20 22.16
C PHE A 249 16.28 0.85 22.99
N GLU A 250 15.53 1.73 22.33
CA GLU A 250 14.89 2.90 22.96
C GLU A 250 13.57 2.59 23.68
N HIS A 251 12.95 1.44 23.41
CA HIS A 251 11.60 1.10 23.89
C HIS A 251 11.58 0.12 25.06
N GLY A 252 12.73 -0.12 25.71
CA GLY A 252 12.82 -0.98 26.88
C GLY A 252 14.21 -1.57 27.10
N THR A 253 14.26 -2.75 27.72
CA THR A 253 15.51 -3.45 28.01
C THR A 253 15.75 -4.57 27.01
N THR A 254 16.96 -4.65 26.47
CA THR A 254 17.36 -5.78 25.61
C THR A 254 17.66 -7.00 26.47
N ASN A 255 17.05 -8.14 26.15
CA ASN A 255 17.44 -9.42 26.71
C ASN A 255 18.76 -9.87 26.06
N GLN A 256 19.86 -9.84 26.82
CA GLN A 256 21.21 -10.12 26.32
C GLN A 256 21.56 -11.63 26.29
N GLU A 257 20.69 -12.49 26.81
CA GLU A 257 20.99 -13.91 27.01
C GLU A 257 20.07 -14.84 26.20
N GLY A 258 19.57 -14.38 25.05
CA GLY A 258 18.71 -15.19 24.19
C GLY A 258 19.42 -16.43 23.66
N THR A 259 18.80 -17.60 23.82
CA THR A 259 19.16 -18.82 23.08
C THR A 259 18.16 -19.05 21.96
N VAL A 260 18.55 -19.84 20.95
CA VAL A 260 17.68 -20.17 19.80
C VAL A 260 16.38 -20.83 20.27
N ASP A 261 16.47 -21.73 21.24
CA ASP A 261 15.31 -22.44 21.78
C ASP A 261 14.35 -21.48 22.52
N THR A 262 14.89 -20.56 23.33
CA THR A 262 14.06 -19.55 24.01
C THR A 262 13.39 -18.61 23.00
N LEU A 263 14.12 -18.17 21.98
CA LEU A 263 13.59 -17.30 20.93
C LEU A 263 12.44 -17.96 20.18
N TYR A 264 12.60 -19.21 19.73
CA TYR A 264 11.54 -19.92 19.02
C TYR A 264 10.34 -20.23 19.91
N SER A 265 10.56 -20.48 21.20
CA SER A 265 9.48 -20.60 22.17
C SER A 265 8.71 -19.28 22.33
N ASP A 266 9.43 -18.15 22.41
CA ASP A 266 8.83 -16.81 22.52
C ASP A 266 8.05 -16.42 21.27
N ILE A 267 8.61 -16.67 20.07
CA ILE A 267 7.90 -16.47 18.80
C ILE A 267 6.66 -17.36 18.75
N ARG A 268 6.74 -18.62 19.18
CA ARG A 268 5.57 -19.50 19.22
C ARG A 268 4.51 -18.96 20.17
N ARG A 269 4.89 -18.49 21.37
CA ARG A 269 3.99 -17.85 22.32
C ARG A 269 3.34 -16.63 21.69
N LEU A 270 4.12 -15.74 21.10
CA LEU A 270 3.64 -14.52 20.42
C LEU A 270 2.54 -14.85 19.40
N PHE A 271 2.72 -15.87 18.56
CA PHE A 271 1.77 -16.23 17.51
C PHE A 271 0.59 -17.11 17.96
N THR A 272 0.59 -17.60 19.21
CA THR A 272 -0.45 -18.51 19.73
C THR A 272 -1.26 -17.95 20.89
N HIS A 273 -0.72 -16.97 21.64
CA HIS A 273 -1.29 -16.50 22.90
C HIS A 273 -2.67 -15.83 22.75
N ASP A 274 -2.96 -15.23 21.60
CA ASP A 274 -4.23 -14.54 21.33
C ASP A 274 -4.88 -15.05 20.06
N ALA A 275 -5.24 -16.34 20.05
CA ALA A 275 -6.08 -16.96 19.03
C ALA A 275 -7.54 -16.47 19.06
N ALA A 276 -7.76 -15.19 19.38
CA ALA A 276 -9.02 -14.53 19.10
C ALA A 276 -9.28 -14.59 17.59
N ASN A 277 -10.55 -14.69 17.18
CA ASN A 277 -11.00 -14.73 15.79
C ASN A 277 -10.79 -13.38 15.06
N VAL A 278 -9.66 -12.73 15.29
CA VAL A 278 -9.26 -11.45 14.70
C VAL A 278 -8.18 -11.70 13.65
N PRO A 279 -8.13 -10.94 12.55
CA PRO A 279 -7.04 -11.07 11.61
C PRO A 279 -5.71 -10.67 12.26
N LEU A 280 -4.66 -11.37 11.85
CA LEU A 280 -3.29 -11.07 12.23
C LEU A 280 -2.54 -10.54 11.00
N VAL A 281 -2.03 -9.32 11.10
CA VAL A 281 -1.11 -8.75 10.12
C VAL A 281 0.29 -8.76 10.69
N VAL A 282 1.23 -9.29 9.92
CA VAL A 282 2.64 -9.33 10.26
C VAL A 282 3.42 -8.42 9.33
N LEU A 283 4.01 -7.38 9.92
CA LEU A 283 4.90 -6.45 9.24
C LEU A 283 6.33 -6.99 9.35
N VAL A 284 6.96 -7.25 8.21
CA VAL A 284 8.28 -7.88 8.16
C VAL A 284 9.20 -7.15 7.19
N HIS A 285 10.47 -7.03 7.57
CA HIS A 285 11.54 -6.72 6.63
C HIS A 285 12.21 -8.04 6.20
N ASP A 286 12.47 -8.22 4.90
CA ASP A 286 12.99 -9.47 4.32
C ASP A 286 12.07 -10.68 4.61
N GLU A 287 10.93 -10.73 3.90
CA GLU A 287 9.88 -11.74 4.10
C GLU A 287 10.41 -13.18 4.02
N GLU A 288 11.34 -13.47 3.09
CA GLU A 288 11.92 -14.80 2.91
C GLU A 288 12.66 -15.25 4.18
N MET A 289 13.47 -14.37 4.76
CA MET A 289 14.18 -14.63 6.00
C MET A 289 13.23 -14.85 7.17
N VAL A 290 12.24 -13.97 7.35
CA VAL A 290 11.30 -14.08 8.46
C VAL A 290 10.43 -15.34 8.35
N ARG A 291 10.01 -15.71 7.13
CA ARG A 291 9.28 -16.97 6.89
C ARG A 291 10.09 -18.18 7.35
N GLY A 292 11.39 -18.21 7.05
CA GLY A 292 12.29 -19.26 7.54
C GLY A 292 12.31 -19.37 9.06
N VAL A 293 12.49 -18.24 9.76
CA VAL A 293 12.48 -18.19 11.24
C VAL A 293 11.15 -18.63 11.84
N LEU A 294 10.03 -18.16 11.28
CA LEU A 294 8.69 -18.52 11.74
C LEU A 294 8.40 -20.01 11.52
N ALA A 295 8.75 -20.56 10.35
CA ALA A 295 8.59 -21.97 10.05
C ALA A 295 9.35 -22.86 11.05
N ARG A 296 10.60 -22.50 11.38
CA ARG A 296 11.41 -23.20 12.41
C ARG A 296 10.84 -23.08 13.81
N SER A 297 10.16 -21.97 14.10
CA SER A 297 9.43 -21.80 15.36
C SER A 297 8.17 -22.67 15.43
N GLY A 298 7.83 -23.39 14.35
CA GLY A 298 6.64 -24.24 14.24
C GLY A 298 5.38 -23.47 13.84
N ILE A 299 5.52 -22.26 13.29
CA ILE A 299 4.42 -21.48 12.76
C ILE A 299 4.16 -21.89 11.32
N ASP A 300 2.92 -22.25 11.00
CA ASP A 300 2.50 -22.52 9.62
C ASP A 300 2.47 -21.23 8.79
N VAL A 301 3.58 -20.95 8.12
CA VAL A 301 3.75 -19.81 7.20
C VAL A 301 3.03 -20.01 5.85
N GLY A 302 2.64 -21.23 5.51
CA GLY A 302 1.94 -21.53 4.25
C GLY A 302 0.53 -20.94 4.21
N SER A 303 -0.09 -20.79 5.38
CA SER A 303 -1.39 -20.12 5.53
C SER A 303 -1.36 -18.60 5.36
N PHE A 304 -0.17 -17.98 5.32
CA PHE A 304 -0.06 -16.53 5.28
C PHE A 304 -0.24 -16.00 3.87
N THR A 305 -1.12 -15.01 3.71
CA THR A 305 -1.39 -14.37 2.42
C THR A 305 -1.01 -12.88 2.44
N SER A 306 -1.12 -12.21 1.29
CA SER A 306 -0.98 -10.74 1.24
C SER A 306 -2.11 -10.07 2.03
N VAL A 307 -1.82 -8.94 2.68
CA VAL A 307 -2.80 -8.03 3.29
C VAL A 307 -3.97 -7.70 2.36
N ALA A 308 -3.76 -7.73 1.05
CA ALA A 308 -4.82 -7.58 0.04
C ALA A 308 -6.01 -8.53 0.26
N ALA A 309 -5.81 -9.69 0.87
CA ALA A 309 -6.87 -10.65 1.19
C ALA A 309 -7.91 -10.09 2.17
N LEU A 310 -7.55 -9.12 3.04
CA LEU A 310 -8.52 -8.42 3.90
C LEU A 310 -9.57 -7.63 3.12
N PHE A 311 -9.19 -7.20 1.92
CA PHE A 311 -10.00 -6.34 1.06
C PHE A 311 -10.78 -7.13 0.01
N GLN A 312 -10.57 -8.45 -0.09
CA GLN A 312 -11.30 -9.30 -1.01
C GLN A 312 -12.75 -9.46 -0.54
N ARG A 313 -13.70 -9.19 -1.45
CA ARG A 313 -15.14 -9.28 -1.18
C ARG A 313 -15.56 -10.73 -1.00
N GLY A 314 -16.33 -11.02 0.05
CA GLY A 314 -17.08 -12.28 0.20
C GLY A 314 -16.31 -13.50 0.70
N GLN A 315 -15.06 -13.36 1.15
CA GLN A 315 -14.30 -14.45 1.79
C GLN A 315 -14.35 -14.32 3.33
N PRO A 316 -14.38 -15.44 4.07
CA PRO A 316 -14.24 -15.41 5.53
C PRO A 316 -12.89 -14.82 5.92
N GLN A 317 -12.91 -13.78 6.76
CA GLN A 317 -11.76 -12.88 6.98
C GLN A 317 -10.84 -13.29 8.14
N VAL A 318 -10.84 -14.56 8.53
CA VAL A 318 -9.87 -15.09 9.51
C VAL A 318 -8.60 -15.45 8.76
N ALA A 319 -7.78 -14.44 8.44
CA ALA A 319 -6.55 -14.60 7.67
C ALA A 319 -5.31 -14.17 8.48
N ARG A 320 -4.22 -14.91 8.31
CA ARG A 320 -2.87 -14.51 8.71
C ARG A 320 -2.19 -13.89 7.51
N LEU A 321 -1.57 -12.74 7.70
CA LEU A 321 -1.19 -11.88 6.58
C LEU A 321 0.23 -11.38 6.71
N PHE A 322 0.96 -11.33 5.60
CA PHE A 322 2.22 -10.60 5.51
C PHE A 322 1.99 -9.24 4.83
N ALA A 323 2.60 -8.22 5.40
CA ALA A 323 2.91 -6.98 4.71
C ALA A 323 4.43 -6.82 4.77
N SER A 324 5.09 -7.01 3.63
CA SER A 324 6.48 -6.63 3.47
C SER A 324 6.51 -5.31 2.69
N PRO A 325 7.29 -4.31 3.12
CA PRO A 325 7.60 -3.21 2.21
C PRO A 325 8.38 -3.85 1.07
N GLY A 326 7.71 -4.06 -0.07
CA GLY A 326 8.31 -4.58 -1.29
C GLY A 326 9.36 -3.61 -1.83
N ILE A 327 10.51 -3.54 -1.16
CA ILE A 327 11.70 -2.86 -1.64
C ILE A 327 12.50 -3.91 -2.39
N ASP A 328 11.98 -4.36 -3.52
CA ASP A 328 12.88 -4.79 -4.57
C ASP A 328 13.57 -3.51 -5.09
N LEU A 329 14.71 -3.18 -4.49
CA LEU A 329 15.54 -2.00 -4.85
C LEU A 329 15.81 -1.94 -6.36
N ASN A 330 15.75 -3.07 -7.06
CA ASN A 330 15.93 -3.14 -8.50
C ASN A 330 14.67 -2.75 -9.29
N TYR A 331 13.47 -2.97 -8.75
CA TYR A 331 12.19 -2.65 -9.40
C TYR A 331 11.80 -1.18 -9.19
N THR A 332 12.04 -0.64 -7.99
CA THR A 332 11.83 0.78 -7.69
C THR A 332 12.82 1.67 -8.45
N CYS A 333 14.12 1.33 -8.50
CA CYS A 333 15.10 2.16 -9.21
C CYS A 333 14.94 2.20 -10.74
N ARG A 334 14.43 1.14 -11.38
CA ARG A 334 14.24 1.13 -12.85
C ARG A 334 12.97 1.83 -13.31
N ASN A 335 11.89 1.78 -12.53
CA ASN A 335 10.63 2.41 -12.91
C ASN A 335 10.44 3.84 -12.36
N TYR A 336 11.12 4.22 -11.27
CA TYR A 336 11.13 5.62 -10.80
C TYR A 336 12.17 6.51 -11.50
N ARG A 337 13.18 5.96 -12.19
CA ARG A 337 14.09 6.76 -13.04
C ARG A 337 13.43 7.42 -14.26
N ALA A 338 12.15 7.13 -14.53
CA ALA A 338 11.36 7.88 -15.50
C ALA A 338 10.89 9.25 -14.97
N GLU A 339 11.05 9.51 -13.67
CA GLU A 339 10.87 10.80 -13.03
C GLU A 339 12.28 11.32 -12.66
N GLY A 340 12.86 12.14 -13.53
CA GLY A 340 14.21 12.69 -13.32
C GLY A 340 14.28 13.51 -12.02
N PRO A 341 15.37 13.42 -11.24
CA PRO A 341 15.56 14.29 -10.10
C PRO A 341 15.84 15.73 -10.59
N PRO A 342 15.40 16.78 -9.85
CA PRO A 342 15.99 18.09 -10.01
C PRO A 342 17.46 18.02 -9.60
N ASP A 343 18.32 18.63 -10.41
CA ASP A 343 19.76 18.69 -10.20
C ASP A 343 20.13 19.26 -8.82
N HIS A 344 21.23 18.72 -8.29
CA HIS A 344 22.00 19.16 -7.11
C HIS A 344 21.62 18.56 -5.75
N LEU A 345 22.36 17.53 -5.33
CA LEU A 345 23.35 17.60 -4.24
C LEU A 345 24.22 16.32 -4.27
N PRO A 346 25.54 16.39 -4.00
CA PRO A 346 26.44 15.24 -4.10
C PRO A 346 26.31 14.32 -2.88
N CYS A 347 26.26 13.01 -3.13
CA CYS A 347 26.52 12.00 -2.13
C CYS A 347 28.04 11.86 -1.97
N ASP A 348 28.59 12.39 -0.88
CA ASP A 348 29.91 11.99 -0.39
C ASP A 348 29.76 11.07 0.83
N ALA A 349 30.61 10.04 0.80
CA ALA A 349 30.90 8.91 1.68
C ALA A 349 30.31 8.85 3.10
#